data_AF-A0A0D6SXK9-F1
#
_entry.id   AF-A0A0D6SXK9-F1
#
_cell.length_a   1.000
_cell.length_b   1.000
_cell.length_c   1.000
_cell.angle_alpha   90.00
_cell.angle_beta   90.00
_cell.angle_gamma   90.00
#
_symmetry.space_group_name_H-M   'P 1'
#
loop_
_entity.id
_entity.type
_entity.pdbx_description
1 polymer ?
#
loop_
_entity_poly.entity_id
_entity_poly.type
_entity_poly.pdbx_seq_one_letter_code
_entity_poly.pdbx_strand_id
1 'polypeptide(L)'
;MKGILALAALLALAGCASQKAPEDNWTHWVCDSQAEVFWRYADKAQQEVDVRLGGGDIVYRLKAEPSGSGALYSDDRLAFHTKGDEGLVYWVTTDDLIGRGCKAP
;
A
#
# COMPACT_ATOMS: atom_id res chain seq x y z
N MET A 1 67.94 12.58 -11.33
CA MET A 1 66.91 12.42 -12.38
C MET A 1 65.65 11.89 -11.72
N LYS A 2 64.53 12.65 -11.83
CA LYS A 2 63.11 12.25 -11.96
C LYS A 2 62.76 10.85 -11.38
N GLY A 3 61.99 10.66 -10.30
CA GLY A 3 60.68 11.23 -9.96
C GLY A 3 59.58 10.46 -10.71
N ILE A 4 58.75 9.66 -10.01
CA ILE A 4 57.40 9.09 -10.29
C ILE A 4 57.10 8.21 -9.04
N LEU A 5 56.30 8.53 -8.02
CA LEU A 5 54.88 8.92 -7.87
C LEU A 5 53.84 7.92 -8.39
N ALA A 6 52.79 7.74 -7.56
CA ALA A 6 51.49 7.09 -7.74
C ALA A 6 51.47 5.57 -7.46
N LEU A 7 51.09 5.10 -6.27
CA LEU A 7 49.77 5.18 -5.61
C LEU A 7 48.67 4.49 -6.45
N ALA A 8 48.50 3.18 -6.25
CA ALA A 8 47.35 2.42 -6.74
C ALA A 8 46.74 1.64 -5.57
N ALA A 9 46.11 2.37 -4.65
CA ALA A 9 45.13 1.80 -3.74
C ALA A 9 43.85 1.57 -4.54
N LEU A 10 43.61 0.34 -5.01
CA LEU A 10 42.31 -0.03 -5.52
C LEU A 10 41.33 -0.07 -4.34
N LEU A 11 40.61 1.03 -4.20
CA LEU A 11 39.46 1.18 -3.34
C LEU A 11 38.44 0.08 -3.65
N ALA A 12 37.98 -0.56 -2.59
CA ALA A 12 36.88 -1.49 -2.58
C ALA A 12 35.66 -0.86 -3.27
N LEU A 13 35.24 -1.44 -4.39
CA LEU A 13 33.87 -1.28 -4.87
C LEU A 13 32.99 -2.12 -3.94
N ALA A 14 32.58 -1.51 -2.84
CA ALA A 14 31.49 -1.99 -2.01
C ALA A 14 30.33 -2.33 -2.95
N GLY A 15 29.94 -3.60 -2.97
CA GLY A 15 28.82 -4.07 -3.75
C GLY A 15 27.60 -3.22 -3.43
N CYS A 16 26.95 -2.72 -4.47
CA CYS A 16 25.59 -2.22 -4.36
C CYS A 16 24.75 -3.38 -3.83
N ALA A 17 24.53 -3.41 -2.52
CA ALA A 17 23.41 -4.14 -1.96
C ALA A 17 22.18 -3.47 -2.56
N SER A 18 21.67 -4.03 -3.66
CA SER A 18 20.33 -3.74 -4.14
C SER A 18 19.40 -4.13 -3.01
N GLN A 19 19.12 -3.17 -2.12
CA GLN A 19 17.95 -3.21 -1.28
C GLN A 19 16.80 -3.31 -2.26
N LYS A 20 16.29 -4.53 -2.44
CA LYS A 20 15.09 -4.79 -3.21
C LYS A 20 14.05 -3.83 -2.63
N ALA A 21 13.69 -2.80 -3.38
CA ALA A 21 12.58 -1.94 -3.01
C ALA A 21 11.43 -2.89 -2.65
N PRO A 22 10.69 -2.66 -1.55
CA PRO A 22 9.54 -3.49 -1.21
C PRO A 22 8.73 -3.65 -2.50
N GLU A 23 8.57 -4.90 -2.96
CA GLU A 23 7.75 -5.15 -4.14
C GLU A 23 6.40 -4.49 -3.86
N ASP A 24 6.01 -3.57 -4.74
CA ASP A 24 4.84 -2.74 -4.54
C ASP A 24 3.60 -3.60 -4.83
N ASN A 25 3.29 -4.50 -3.89
CA ASN A 25 2.29 -5.56 -3.98
C ASN A 25 0.88 -5.00 -3.73
N TRP A 26 0.50 -3.98 -4.48
CA TRP A 26 -0.84 -3.41 -4.41
C TRP A 26 -1.83 -4.25 -5.20
N THR A 27 -2.91 -4.63 -4.53
CA THR A 27 -4.11 -5.13 -5.17
C THR A 27 -4.85 -3.95 -5.78
N HIS A 28 -5.12 -4.00 -7.08
CA HIS A 28 -5.93 -3.01 -7.78
C HIS A 28 -7.37 -3.52 -7.94
N TRP A 29 -8.32 -2.78 -7.37
CA TRP A 29 -9.75 -3.03 -7.48
C TRP A 29 -10.48 -1.88 -8.14
N VAL A 30 -11.49 -2.20 -8.95
CA VAL A 30 -12.41 -1.25 -9.58
C VAL A 30 -13.80 -1.46 -9.00
N CYS A 31 -14.41 -0.40 -8.51
CA CYS A 31 -15.74 -0.41 -7.92
C CYS A 31 -16.83 -0.24 -9.00
N ASP A 32 -18.09 -0.51 -8.65
CA ASP A 32 -19.24 -0.32 -9.55
C ASP A 32 -19.33 1.12 -10.09
N SER A 33 -18.92 2.09 -9.27
CA SER A 33 -18.84 3.52 -9.61
C SER A 33 -17.69 3.88 -10.56
N GLN A 34 -16.88 2.92 -11.00
CA GLN A 34 -15.59 3.10 -11.68
C GLN A 34 -14.50 3.75 -10.82
N ALA A 35 -14.73 3.91 -9.51
CA ALA A 35 -13.67 4.33 -8.60
C ALA A 35 -12.60 3.23 -8.51
N GLU A 36 -11.33 3.63 -8.64
CA GLU A 36 -10.19 2.74 -8.44
C GLU A 36 -9.74 2.75 -6.97
N VAL A 37 -9.46 1.58 -6.43
CA VAL A 37 -8.98 1.37 -5.06
C VAL A 37 -7.77 0.47 -5.13
N PHE A 38 -6.63 0.96 -4.65
CA PHE A 38 -5.42 0.17 -4.50
C PHE A 38 -5.23 -0.15 -3.03
N TRP A 39 -5.04 -1.41 -2.67
CA TRP A 39 -4.85 -1.77 -1.28
C TRP A 39 -3.83 -2.90 -1.09
N ARG A 40 -3.29 -3.02 0.12
CA ARG A 40 -2.43 -4.13 0.54
C ARG A 40 -2.48 -4.31 2.05
N TYR A 41 -2.11 -5.48 2.54
CA TYR A 41 -1.78 -5.64 3.96
C TYR A 41 -0.49 -4.88 4.30
N ALA A 42 -0.53 -4.06 5.35
CA ALA A 42 0.62 -3.31 5.84
C ALA A 42 1.48 -4.14 6.82
N ASP A 43 0.92 -5.23 7.36
CA ASP A 43 1.61 -6.17 8.22
C ASP A 43 1.27 -7.63 7.87
N LYS A 44 2.04 -8.57 8.44
CA LYS A 44 1.84 -10.02 8.22
C LYS A 44 0.67 -10.60 9.01
N ALA A 45 0.25 -9.94 10.08
CA ALA A 45 -0.86 -10.36 10.93
C ALA A 45 -2.23 -9.92 10.37
N GLN A 46 -2.22 -9.21 9.24
CA GLN A 46 -3.38 -8.62 8.58
C GLN A 46 -4.19 -7.71 9.52
N GLN A 47 -3.51 -7.04 10.46
CA GLN A 47 -4.15 -6.12 11.41
C GLN A 47 -4.17 -4.68 10.89
N GLU A 48 -3.29 -4.35 9.95
CA GLU A 48 -3.26 -3.07 9.27
C GLU A 48 -3.27 -3.25 7.75
N VAL A 49 -3.92 -2.32 7.05
CA VAL A 49 -3.94 -2.23 5.59
C VAL A 49 -3.57 -0.82 5.14
N ASP A 50 -2.85 -0.74 4.04
CA ASP A 50 -2.64 0.51 3.32
C ASP A 50 -3.68 0.59 2.19
N VAL A 51 -4.36 1.72 2.04
CA VAL A 51 -5.35 1.99 0.97
C VAL A 51 -5.02 3.30 0.24
N ARG A 52 -5.12 3.29 -1.09
CA ARG A 52 -5.02 4.48 -1.96
C ARG A 52 -6.26 4.56 -2.85
N LEU A 53 -6.81 5.76 -2.99
CA LEU A 53 -8.00 6.01 -3.81
C LEU A 53 -7.61 6.70 -5.12
N GLY A 54 -8.20 6.26 -6.23
CA GLY A 54 -8.10 6.91 -7.54
C GLY A 54 -6.66 7.08 -8.07
N GLY A 55 -5.73 6.20 -7.67
CA GLY A 55 -4.32 6.30 -8.05
C GLY A 55 -3.57 7.50 -7.46
N GLY A 56 -4.16 8.23 -6.52
CA GLY A 56 -3.50 9.36 -5.84
C GLY A 56 -2.35 8.93 -4.93
N ASP A 57 -1.54 9.89 -4.48
CA ASP A 57 -0.36 9.63 -3.63
C ASP A 57 -0.66 9.52 -2.13
N ILE A 58 -1.91 9.76 -1.73
CA ILE A 58 -2.31 9.64 -0.34
C ILE A 58 -2.53 8.17 0.00
N VAL A 59 -1.73 7.67 0.95
CA VAL A 59 -1.87 6.35 1.55
C VAL A 59 -2.55 6.48 2.91
N TYR A 60 -3.70 5.83 3.06
CA TYR A 60 -4.40 5.69 4.33
C TYR A 60 -3.98 4.38 4.99
N ARG A 61 -3.44 4.45 6.20
CA ARG A 61 -3.14 3.26 7.01
C ARG A 61 -4.29 3.01 7.97
N LEU A 62 -5.03 1.95 7.70
CA LEU A 62 -6.23 1.57 8.42
C LEU A 62 -5.95 0.39 9.34
N LYS A 63 -6.58 0.36 10.51
CA LYS A 63 -6.47 -0.71 11.50
C LYS A 63 -7.71 -1.58 11.50
N ALA A 64 -7.54 -2.86 11.80
CA ALA A 64 -8.63 -3.81 11.91
C ALA A 64 -9.60 -3.38 13.03
N GLU A 65 -10.87 -3.35 12.69
CA GLU A 65 -11.97 -3.05 13.59
C GLU A 65 -12.91 -4.25 13.72
N PRO A 66 -13.65 -4.39 14.85
CA PRO A 66 -14.67 -5.42 14.98
C PRO A 66 -15.69 -5.36 13.85
N SER A 67 -15.99 -6.51 13.23
CA SER A 67 -16.98 -6.62 12.16
C SER A 67 -17.89 -7.82 12.34
N GLY A 68 -19.17 -7.66 12.00
CA GLY A 68 -20.14 -8.75 12.03
C GLY A 68 -20.00 -9.75 10.88
N SER A 69 -19.35 -9.36 9.78
CA SER A 69 -19.04 -10.26 8.66
C SER A 69 -17.91 -9.66 7.81
N GLY A 70 -16.97 -10.48 7.34
CA GLY A 70 -15.81 -9.98 6.60
C GLY A 70 -14.82 -9.24 7.51
N ALA A 71 -13.92 -8.45 6.92
CA ALA A 71 -12.89 -7.71 7.65
C ALA A 71 -13.05 -6.21 7.41
N LEU A 72 -13.27 -5.46 8.50
CA LEU A 72 -13.37 -4.01 8.49
C LEU A 72 -12.03 -3.41 8.94
N TYR A 73 -11.56 -2.41 8.21
CA TYR A 73 -10.41 -1.61 8.58
C TYR A 73 -10.78 -0.12 8.57
N SER A 74 -10.31 0.65 9.56
CA SER A 74 -10.59 2.08 9.67
C SER A 74 -9.43 2.86 10.29
N ASP A 75 -9.35 4.16 9.99
CA ASP A 75 -8.52 5.16 10.70
C ASP A 75 -9.37 6.31 11.27
N ASP A 76 -10.65 6.05 11.51
CA ASP A 76 -11.71 7.01 11.89
C ASP A 76 -12.06 8.05 10.80
N ARG A 77 -11.39 8.04 9.65
CA ARG A 77 -11.67 8.91 8.52
C ARG A 77 -12.15 8.12 7.31
N LEU A 78 -11.42 7.08 6.95
CA LEU A 78 -11.73 6.17 5.85
C LEU A 78 -12.02 4.78 6.41
N ALA A 79 -13.11 4.18 5.95
CA ALA A 79 -13.41 2.79 6.22
C ALA A 79 -13.25 1.97 4.94
N PHE A 80 -12.60 0.81 5.09
CA PHE A 80 -12.45 -0.20 4.06
C PHE A 80 -12.96 -1.54 4.60
N HIS A 81 -14.05 -2.02 4.02
CA HIS A 81 -14.67 -3.27 4.40
C HIS A 81 -14.51 -4.28 3.27
N THR A 82 -13.97 -5.45 3.58
CA THR A 82 -13.78 -6.55 2.63
C THR A 82 -14.61 -7.75 3.02
N LYS A 83 -15.18 -8.43 2.02
CA LYS A 83 -15.95 -9.66 2.20
C LYS A 83 -15.75 -10.58 0.99
N GLY A 84 -14.95 -11.63 1.19
CA GLY A 84 -14.52 -12.48 0.06
C GLY A 84 -13.69 -11.64 -0.91
N ASP A 85 -14.09 -11.64 -2.18
CA ASP A 85 -13.37 -10.95 -3.27
C ASP A 85 -13.95 -9.55 -3.58
N GLU A 86 -14.79 -9.01 -2.69
CA GLU A 86 -15.42 -7.70 -2.85
C GLU A 86 -15.08 -6.73 -1.71
N GLY A 87 -15.04 -5.44 -2.07
CA GLY A 87 -14.75 -4.32 -1.19
C GLY A 87 -15.83 -3.24 -1.19
N LEU A 88 -15.90 -2.55 -0.07
CA LEU A 88 -16.69 -1.36 0.18
C LEU A 88 -15.78 -0.30 0.81
N VAL A 89 -15.81 0.93 0.28
CA VAL A 89 -15.02 2.06 0.77
C VAL A 89 -15.93 3.26 0.99
N TYR A 90 -15.83 3.92 2.15
CA TYR A 90 -16.61 5.11 2.47
C TYR A 90 -15.87 6.02 3.47
N TRP A 91 -16.26 7.30 3.47
CA TRP A 91 -15.82 8.25 4.49
C TRP A 91 -16.61 8.05 5.78
N VAL A 92 -15.92 7.79 6.90
CA VAL A 92 -16.56 7.52 8.21
C VAL A 92 -17.28 8.77 8.74
N THR A 93 -16.71 9.95 8.54
CA THR A 93 -17.25 11.19 9.12
C THR A 93 -18.57 11.64 8.52
N THR A 94 -18.82 11.30 7.25
CA THR A 94 -19.99 11.75 6.51
C THR A 94 -20.87 10.61 6.03
N ASP A 95 -20.44 9.36 6.23
CA ASP A 95 -21.03 8.16 5.62
C ASP A 95 -21.11 8.22 4.08
N ASP A 96 -20.27 9.06 3.46
CA ASP A 96 -20.25 9.21 2.00
C ASP A 96 -19.60 8.00 1.34
N LEU A 97 -20.37 7.31 0.50
CA LEU A 97 -19.92 6.15 -0.25
C LEU A 97 -18.91 6.56 -1.34
N ILE A 98 -17.73 5.98 -1.30
CA ILE A 98 -16.69 6.16 -2.34
C ILE A 98 -16.85 5.07 -3.41
N GLY A 99 -17.01 3.83 -2.97
CA GLY A 99 -17.12 2.69 -3.88
C GLY A 99 -17.70 1.47 -3.20
N ARG A 100 -18.50 0.72 -3.95
CA ARG A 100 -19.04 -0.59 -3.56
C ARG A 100 -18.77 -1.59 -4.67
N GLY A 101 -18.77 -2.88 -4.32
CA GLY A 101 -18.49 -3.93 -5.29
C GLY A 101 -17.07 -3.84 -5.86
N CYS A 102 -16.15 -3.22 -5.13
CA CYS A 102 -14.76 -3.06 -5.53
C CYS A 102 -14.10 -4.43 -5.60
N LYS A 103 -13.58 -4.81 -6.76
CA LYS A 103 -12.95 -6.11 -6.98
C LYS A 103 -11.93 -6.04 -8.10
N ALA A 104 -11.14 -7.09 -8.26
CA ALA A 104 -10.20 -7.15 -9.38
C ALA A 104 -10.96 -6.94 -10.71
N PRO A 105 -10.43 -6.11 -11.62
CA PRO A 105 -11.08 -5.79 -12.90
C PRO A 105 -11.26 -7.02 -13.80
#